data_AF-A0A4R6J342-F1
#
_entry.id   AF-A0A4R6J342-F1
#
_cell.length_a   1.000
_cell.length_b   1.000
_cell.length_c   1.000
_cell.angle_alpha   90.00
_cell.angle_beta   90.00
_cell.angle_gamma   90.00
#
_symmetry.space_group_name_H-M   'P 1'
#
loop_
_entity.id
_entity.type
_entity.pdbx_description
1 polymer ?
#
loop_
_entity_poly.entity_id
_entity_poly.type
_entity_poly.pdbx_seq_one_letter_code
_entity_poly.pdbx_strand_id
1 'polypeptide(L)'
;MAWTIILEDENKEQLDAVLEELDSAILKDGKKNQLFKLLKYLDPYEDTTFNTTQIDDLLIDLEVLKKYDVNKDLIHQIIALAIKCKNESHTYLTFYGD
;
A
#
# COMPACT_ATOMS: atom_id res chain seq x y z
N MET A 1 -13.63 6.57 -3.83
CA MET A 1 -13.20 5.59 -2.83
C MET A 1 -11.70 5.67 -2.77
N ALA A 2 -11.18 5.62 -1.57
CA ALA A 2 -9.77 5.75 -1.31
C ALA A 2 -9.38 4.81 -0.19
N TRP A 3 -8.09 4.53 -0.05
CA TRP A 3 -7.57 3.75 1.05
C TRP A 3 -6.88 4.64 2.06
N THR A 4 -7.16 4.38 3.34
CA THR A 4 -6.33 4.85 4.44
C THR A 4 -5.21 3.82 4.67
N ILE A 5 -3.96 4.25 4.73
CA ILE A 5 -2.81 3.35 4.79
C ILE A 5 -2.11 3.49 6.12
N ILE A 6 -2.09 2.39 6.89
CA ILE A 6 -1.60 2.35 8.27
C ILE A 6 -0.55 1.24 8.41
N LEU A 7 0.53 1.55 9.10
CA LEU A 7 1.48 0.58 9.63
C LEU A 7 1.04 0.21 11.05
N GLU A 8 0.79 -1.06 11.30
CA GLU A 8 0.29 -1.57 12.58
C GLU A 8 1.11 -2.78 13.07
N ASP A 9 1.06 -3.05 14.36
CA ASP A 9 1.64 -4.25 14.98
C ASP A 9 0.66 -5.44 14.98
N GLU A 10 1.04 -6.56 15.60
CA GLU A 10 0.18 -7.76 15.72
C GLU A 10 -1.10 -7.55 16.54
N ASN A 11 -1.15 -6.50 17.35
CA ASN A 11 -2.28 -6.13 18.19
C ASN A 11 -3.20 -5.11 17.51
N LYS A 12 -2.91 -4.73 16.24
CA LYS A 12 -3.55 -3.64 15.49
C LYS A 12 -3.34 -2.26 16.13
N GLU A 13 -2.28 -2.10 16.91
CA GLU A 13 -1.86 -0.78 17.36
C GLU A 13 -1.17 -0.05 16.21
N GLN A 14 -1.66 1.16 15.91
CA GLN A 14 -1.07 2.00 14.88
C GLN A 14 0.33 2.47 15.31
N LEU A 15 1.32 2.13 14.50
CA LEU A 15 2.71 2.57 14.64
C LEU A 15 2.97 3.83 13.81
N ASP A 16 2.40 3.90 12.60
CA ASP A 16 2.56 5.02 11.68
C ASP A 16 1.43 5.03 10.63
N ALA A 17 1.24 6.12 9.90
CA ALA A 17 0.23 6.22 8.86
C ALA A 17 0.58 7.24 7.78
N VAL A 18 -0.01 7.05 6.60
CA VAL A 18 -0.01 8.07 5.56
C VAL A 18 -1.11 9.08 5.84
N LEU A 19 -0.80 10.38 5.72
CA LEU A 19 -1.76 11.45 6.00
C LEU A 19 -2.79 11.66 4.89
N GLU A 20 -2.41 11.34 3.66
CA GLU A 20 -3.25 11.46 2.47
C GLU A 20 -3.80 10.08 2.09
N GLU A 21 -5.05 10.05 1.64
CA GLU A 21 -5.68 8.82 1.17
C GLU A 21 -5.22 8.47 -0.25
N LEU A 22 -5.13 7.17 -0.54
CA LEU A 22 -4.81 6.68 -1.88
C LEU A 22 -6.08 6.46 -2.70
N ASP A 23 -6.32 7.29 -3.71
CA ASP A 23 -7.49 7.17 -4.58
C ASP A 23 -7.48 5.85 -5.37
N SER A 24 -8.53 5.05 -5.21
CA SER A 24 -8.75 3.80 -5.94
C SER A 24 -8.74 3.92 -7.46
N ALA A 25 -9.04 5.10 -8.01
CA ALA A 25 -8.99 5.36 -9.44
C ALA A 25 -7.60 5.09 -10.04
N ILE A 26 -6.54 5.20 -9.24
CA ILE A 26 -5.16 4.97 -9.68
C ILE A 26 -4.93 3.53 -10.18
N LEU A 27 -5.69 2.56 -9.64
CA LEU A 27 -5.60 1.13 -9.96
C LEU A 27 -6.68 0.65 -10.95
N LYS A 28 -7.65 1.50 -11.33
CA LYS A 28 -8.76 1.09 -12.23
C LYS A 28 -8.40 1.02 -13.71
N ASP A 29 -7.18 1.40 -14.10
CA ASP A 29 -6.70 1.21 -15.46
C ASP A 29 -6.32 -0.26 -15.69
N GLY A 30 -7.19 -1.00 -16.37
CA GLY A 30 -7.01 -2.43 -16.64
C GLY A 30 -5.70 -2.79 -17.35
N LYS A 31 -5.03 -1.84 -18.02
CA LYS A 31 -3.68 -2.08 -18.58
C LYS A 31 -2.59 -2.09 -17.51
N LYS A 32 -2.76 -1.34 -16.41
CA LYS A 32 -1.82 -1.30 -15.27
C LYS A 32 -1.95 -2.54 -14.39
N ASN A 33 -3.14 -3.13 -14.27
CA ASN A 33 -3.37 -4.32 -13.45
C ASN A 33 -2.53 -5.53 -13.85
N GLN A 34 -2.10 -5.64 -15.12
CA GLN A 34 -1.21 -6.71 -15.56
C GLN A 34 0.25 -6.52 -15.08
N LEU A 35 0.62 -5.28 -14.71
CA LEU A 35 1.95 -4.95 -14.21
C LEU A 35 2.09 -5.19 -12.70
N PHE A 36 0.97 -5.22 -11.98
CA PHE A 36 0.96 -5.37 -10.53
C PHE A 36 0.85 -6.84 -10.10
N LYS A 37 1.61 -7.21 -9.08
CA LYS A 37 1.54 -8.52 -8.43
C LYS A 37 0.48 -8.55 -7.34
N LEU A 38 0.51 -7.57 -6.44
CA LEU A 38 -0.31 -7.47 -5.24
C LEU A 38 -1.36 -6.36 -5.35
N LEU A 39 -0.98 -5.17 -5.84
CA LEU A 39 -1.90 -4.02 -5.89
C LEU A 39 -3.15 -4.29 -6.75
N LYS A 40 -3.07 -5.18 -7.73
CA LYS A 40 -4.25 -5.60 -8.52
C LYS A 40 -5.35 -6.30 -7.72
N TYR A 41 -5.05 -6.74 -6.50
CA TYR A 41 -6.00 -7.39 -5.61
C TYR A 41 -6.57 -6.45 -4.56
N LEU A 42 -6.13 -5.18 -4.51
CA LEU A 42 -6.74 -4.21 -3.62
C LEU A 42 -8.17 -3.94 -4.08
N ASP A 43 -9.11 -4.15 -3.17
CA ASP A 43 -10.49 -3.73 -3.32
C ASP A 43 -10.70 -2.44 -2.51
N PRO A 44 -11.26 -1.37 -3.10
CA PRO A 44 -11.56 -0.13 -2.37
C PRO A 44 -12.54 -0.30 -1.21
N TYR A 45 -13.30 -1.38 -1.15
CA TYR A 45 -14.31 -1.65 -0.13
C TYR A 45 -13.87 -2.69 0.90
N GLU A 46 -12.68 -3.28 0.75
CA GLU A 46 -12.16 -4.28 1.67
C GLU A 46 -10.80 -3.88 2.23
N ASP A 47 -10.58 -4.20 3.49
CA ASP A 47 -9.29 -4.03 4.12
C ASP A 47 -8.31 -5.07 3.58
N THR A 48 -7.11 -4.63 3.22
CA THR A 48 -6.04 -5.54 2.80
C THR A 48 -4.79 -5.31 3.63
N THR A 49 -4.32 -6.37 4.28
CA THR A 49 -3.13 -6.37 5.13
C THR A 49 -1.98 -7.11 4.46
N PHE A 50 -0.82 -6.45 4.37
CA PHE A 50 0.42 -7.06 3.90
C PHE A 50 1.38 -7.29 5.07
N ASN A 51 1.99 -8.48 5.12
CA ASN A 51 3.03 -8.80 6.10
C ASN A 51 4.44 -8.66 5.49
N THR A 52 5.47 -8.87 6.31
CA THR A 52 6.88 -8.74 5.92
C THR A 52 7.30 -9.57 4.69
N THR A 53 6.68 -10.75 4.48
CA THR A 53 6.93 -11.58 3.28
C THR A 53 6.24 -11.04 2.03
N GLN A 54 5.13 -10.31 2.25
CA GLN A 54 4.36 -9.47 1.32
C GLN A 54 5.18 -8.34 0.67
N ILE A 55 6.01 -7.71 1.49
CA ILE A 55 6.49 -6.34 1.23
C ILE A 55 7.37 -6.22 -0.01
N ASP A 56 8.22 -7.20 -0.31
CA ASP A 56 9.12 -7.09 -1.47
C ASP A 56 8.36 -7.02 -2.79
N ASP A 57 7.26 -7.79 -2.92
CA ASP A 57 6.39 -7.72 -4.08
C ASP A 57 5.56 -6.41 -4.09
N LEU A 58 5.16 -5.92 -2.92
CA LEU A 58 4.45 -4.64 -2.80
C LEU A 58 5.33 -3.46 -3.20
N LEU A 59 6.60 -3.45 -2.79
CA LEU A 59 7.57 -2.42 -3.16
C LEU A 59 7.78 -2.35 -4.67
N ILE A 60 7.83 -3.50 -5.35
CA ILE A 60 7.90 -3.55 -6.81
C ILE A 60 6.68 -2.86 -7.44
N ASP A 61 5.48 -3.19 -6.95
CA ASP A 61 4.25 -2.59 -7.46
C ASP A 61 4.18 -1.08 -7.22
N LEU A 62 4.60 -0.60 -6.03
CA LEU A 62 4.65 0.82 -5.69
C LEU A 62 5.68 1.58 -6.56
N GLU A 63 6.81 0.96 -6.88
CA GLU A 63 7.80 1.52 -7.81
C GLU A 63 7.29 1.61 -9.25
N VAL A 64 6.47 0.64 -9.66
CA VAL A 64 5.74 0.71 -10.93
C VAL A 64 4.74 1.86 -10.88
N LEU A 65 3.92 1.93 -9.83
CA LEU A 65 2.89 2.95 -9.62
C LEU A 65 3.47 4.38 -9.67
N LYS A 66 4.61 4.59 -9.01
CA LYS A 66 5.36 5.87 -9.00
C LYS A 66 5.71 6.39 -10.39
N LYS A 67 5.86 5.51 -11.40
CA LYS A 67 6.17 5.91 -12.79
C LYS A 67 4.94 6.39 -13.58
N TYR A 68 3.74 6.00 -13.15
CA TYR A 68 2.49 6.22 -13.89
C TYR A 68 1.59 7.30 -13.29
N ASP A 69 1.96 7.92 -12.17
CA ASP A 69 1.03 8.74 -11.39
C ASP A 69 1.57 10.12 -10.94
N VAL A 70 0.63 10.96 -10.50
CA VAL A 70 0.76 12.40 -10.25
C VAL A 70 1.15 12.71 -8.80
N ASN A 71 0.81 11.87 -7.80
CA ASN A 71 1.16 12.11 -6.40
C ASN A 71 2.37 11.26 -5.94
N LYS A 72 3.55 11.62 -6.44
CA LYS A 72 4.80 10.92 -6.09
C LYS A 72 5.12 10.97 -4.60
N ASP A 73 4.73 12.04 -3.92
CA ASP A 73 5.01 12.23 -2.50
C ASP A 73 4.20 11.27 -1.64
N LEU A 74 2.92 11.06 -1.99
CA LEU A 74 2.10 10.00 -1.39
C LEU A 74 2.72 8.61 -1.60
N ILE A 75 3.12 8.27 -2.82
CA ILE A 75 3.73 6.96 -3.09
C ILE A 75 5.07 6.80 -2.33
N HIS A 76 5.87 7.86 -2.19
CA HIS A 76 7.08 7.82 -1.37
C HIS A 76 6.78 7.57 0.12
N GLN A 77 5.72 8.15 0.67
CA GLN A 77 5.28 7.89 2.04
C GLN A 77 4.90 6.41 2.22
N ILE A 78 4.10 5.86 1.29
CA ILE A 78 3.70 4.45 1.32
C ILE A 78 4.93 3.53 1.23
N ILE A 79 5.88 3.83 0.33
CA ILE A 79 7.15 3.09 0.22
C ILE A 79 7.95 3.16 1.53
N ALA A 80 7.99 4.31 2.20
CA ALA A 80 8.69 4.46 3.47
C ALA A 80 8.06 3.57 4.56
N LEU A 81 6.73 3.50 4.63
CA LEU A 81 6.03 2.60 5.56
C LEU A 81 6.27 1.11 5.21
N ALA A 82 6.23 0.76 3.93
CA ALA A 82 6.54 -0.59 3.48
C ALA A 82 7.97 -1.00 3.88
N ILE A 83 8.97 -0.12 3.70
CA ILE A 83 10.34 -0.39 4.13
C ILE A 83 10.43 -0.58 5.65
N LYS A 84 9.71 0.21 6.46
CA LYS A 84 9.62 -0.01 7.91
C LYS A 84 9.03 -1.38 8.22
N CYS A 85 7.91 -1.73 7.59
CA CYS A 85 7.26 -3.03 7.75
C CYS A 85 8.22 -4.18 7.44
N LYS A 86 9.03 -4.07 6.38
CA LYS A 86 10.03 -5.10 6.04
C LYS A 86 11.07 -5.33 7.13
N ASN A 87 11.51 -4.28 7.81
CA ASN A 87 12.63 -4.33 8.75
C ASN A 87 12.21 -4.67 10.19
N GLU A 88 10.91 -4.55 10.51
CA GLU A 88 10.37 -4.76 11.85
C GLU A 88 9.50 -6.03 11.88
N SER A 89 9.85 -6.98 12.75
CA SER A 89 9.06 -8.20 12.91
C SER A 89 7.69 -7.87 13.50
N HIS A 90 6.68 -8.68 13.15
CA HIS A 90 5.29 -8.53 13.63
C HIS A 90 4.61 -7.20 13.25
N THR A 91 5.13 -6.51 12.23
CA THR A 91 4.46 -5.34 11.67
C THR A 91 3.74 -5.69 10.37
N TYR A 92 2.70 -4.93 10.09
CA TYR A 92 1.81 -5.11 8.95
C TYR A 92 1.45 -3.77 8.34
N LEU A 93 1.41 -3.72 7.01
CA LEU A 93 0.94 -2.55 6.28
C LEU A 93 -0.49 -2.82 5.80
N THR A 94 -1.46 -2.10 6.37
CA THR A 94 -2.88 -2.29 6.10
C THR A 94 -3.43 -1.12 5.30
N PHE A 95 -4.14 -1.46 4.22
CA PHE A 95 -4.92 -0.57 3.37
C PHE A 95 -6.38 -0.73 3.77
N TYR A 96 -6.89 0.21 4.54
CA TYR A 96 -8.29 0.24 4.98
C TYR A 96 -9.17 0.83 3.88
N GLY A 97 -10.20 0.10 3.46
CA GLY A 97 -11.14 0.53 2.44
C GLY A 97 -12.26 1.40 3.02
N ASP A 98 -12.66 2.45 2.30
CA ASP A 98 -13.79 3.35 2.63
C ASP A 98 -14.73 3.57 1.43
#